data_AF-A0A1F9DZJ3-F1
#
_entry.id   AF-A0A1F9DZJ3-F1
#
_cell.length_a   1.000
_cell.length_b   1.000
_cell.length_c   1.000
_cell.angle_alpha   90.00
_cell.angle_beta   90.00
_cell.angle_gamma   90.00
#
_symmetry.space_group_name_H-M   'P 1'
#
loop_
_entity.id
_entity.type
_entity.pdbx_description
1 polymer ?
#
loop_
_entity_poly.entity_id
_entity_poly.type
_entity_poly.pdbx_seq_one_letter_code
_entity_poly.pdbx_strand_id
1 'polypeptide(L)'
;MCHERVKQGGIPACAGACPVEAIKFGKREELVNLARERIRRHPDRYVDHLYGEHEVGGTSWLYLSGVPFARLDFPSDLPDKPLVEQTKGFLSAVPLVLVLWPAVLGMAYAANRNKEDDR
;
A
#
# COMPACT_ATOMS: atom_id res chain seq x y z
N MET A 1 -5.95 -8.34 7.98
CA MET A 1 -7.01 -7.80 8.86
C MET A 1 -8.14 -8.83 8.99
N CYS A 2 -8.15 -9.66 10.05
CA CYS A 2 -9.20 -10.66 10.37
C CYS A 2 -9.93 -11.27 9.15
N HIS A 3 -9.18 -11.81 8.18
CA HIS A 3 -9.69 -12.10 6.83
C HIS A 3 -10.92 -13.00 6.83
N GLU A 4 -10.90 -14.09 7.60
CA GLU A 4 -12.02 -15.04 7.69
C GLU A 4 -13.33 -14.39 8.16
N ARG A 5 -13.25 -13.49 9.16
CA ARG A 5 -14.44 -12.82 9.70
C ARG A 5 -15.04 -11.85 8.69
N VAL A 6 -14.17 -11.07 8.03
CA VAL A 6 -14.59 -10.07 7.04
C VAL A 6 -15.18 -10.74 5.80
N LYS A 7 -14.60 -11.87 5.37
CA LYS A 7 -15.12 -12.66 4.25
C LYS A 7 -16.53 -13.18 4.50
N GLN A 8 -16.86 -13.48 5.75
CA GLN A 8 -18.19 -13.91 6.19
C GLN A 8 -19.14 -12.72 6.46
N GLY A 9 -18.75 -11.48 6.12
CA GLY A 9 -19.56 -10.28 6.34
C GLY A 9 -19.50 -9.74 7.78
N GLY A 10 -18.68 -10.33 8.65
CA GLY A 10 -18.46 -9.85 10.01
C GLY A 10 -17.42 -8.73 10.10
N ILE A 11 -17.24 -8.19 11.30
CA ILE A 11 -16.24 -7.17 11.61
C ILE A 11 -14.98 -7.77 12.25
N PRO A 12 -13.82 -7.08 12.19
CA PRO A 12 -12.61 -7.47 12.91
C PRO A 12 -12.86 -7.64 14.41
N ALA A 13 -12.15 -8.59 15.02
CA ALA A 13 -12.29 -8.87 16.45
C ALA A 13 -12.00 -7.63 17.31
N CYS A 14 -10.98 -6.85 16.97
CA CYS A 14 -10.63 -5.62 17.70
C CYS A 14 -11.71 -4.54 17.59
N ALA A 15 -12.37 -4.40 16.43
CA ALA A 15 -13.46 -3.46 16.25
C ALA A 15 -14.71 -3.89 17.04
N GLY A 16 -15.04 -5.19 17.04
CA GLY A 16 -16.18 -5.72 17.80
C GLY A 16 -15.97 -5.76 19.31
N ALA A 17 -14.71 -5.86 19.78
CA ALA A 17 -14.39 -5.89 21.20
C ALA A 17 -14.28 -4.50 21.84
N CYS A 18 -14.21 -3.42 21.06
CA CYS A 18 -13.98 -2.08 21.58
C CYS A 18 -15.26 -1.48 22.16
N PRO A 19 -15.39 -1.33 23.50
CA PRO A 19 -16.64 -0.86 24.11
C PRO A 19 -16.91 0.63 23.86
N VAL A 20 -15.87 1.41 23.62
CA VAL A 20 -15.93 2.87 23.43
C VAL A 20 -15.90 3.28 21.95
N GLU A 21 -15.97 2.31 21.03
CA GLU A 21 -15.92 2.53 19.58
C GLU A 21 -14.71 3.35 19.10
N ALA A 22 -13.56 3.21 19.77
CA ALA A 22 -12.31 3.82 19.33
C ALA A 22 -11.83 3.23 18.00
N ILE A 23 -12.13 1.94 17.76
CA ILE A 23 -11.84 1.25 16.51
C ILE A 23 -13.15 1.10 15.74
N LYS A 24 -13.23 1.72 14.56
CA LYS A 24 -14.36 1.57 13.63
C LYS A 24 -13.93 0.87 12.35
N PHE A 25 -14.80 0.02 11.83
CA PHE A 25 -14.57 -0.72 10.59
C PHE A 25 -15.71 -0.42 9.60
N GLY A 26 -15.36 -0.19 8.34
CA GLY A 26 -16.32 0.22 7.31
C GLY A 26 -15.64 0.55 5.99
N LYS A 27 -16.37 1.17 5.07
CA LYS A 27 -15.78 1.65 3.81
C LYS A 27 -14.82 2.79 4.09
N ARG A 28 -13.70 2.81 3.37
CA ARG A 28 -12.65 3.82 3.57
C ARG A 28 -13.17 5.25 3.44
N GLU A 29 -13.97 5.52 2.40
CA GLU A 29 -14.54 6.85 2.16
C GLU A 29 -15.41 7.33 3.33
N GLU A 30 -16.28 6.46 3.86
CA GLU A 30 -17.12 6.75 5.03
C GLU A 30 -16.26 7.04 6.27
N LEU A 31 -15.19 6.27 6.49
CA LEU A 31 -14.28 6.47 7.61
C LEU A 31 -13.46 7.75 7.49
N VAL A 32 -12.99 8.13 6.29
CA VAL A 32 -12.29 9.40 6.04
C VAL A 32 -13.22 10.57 6.34
N ASN A 33 -14.44 10.54 5.81
CA ASN A 33 -15.44 11.59 6.05
C ASN A 33 -15.76 11.73 7.53
N LEU A 34 -15.99 10.61 8.23
CA LEU A 34 -16.23 10.59 9.67
C LEU A 34 -15.04 11.15 10.47
N ALA A 35 -13.81 10.79 10.09
CA ALA A 35 -12.61 11.25 10.78
C ALA A 35 -12.40 12.76 10.59
N ARG A 36 -12.55 13.26 9.36
CA ARG A 36 -12.47 14.70 9.05
C ARG A 36 -13.58 15.50 9.71
N GLU A 37 -14.78 14.94 9.84
CA GLU A 37 -15.86 15.55 10.62
C GLU A 37 -15.51 15.63 12.12
N ARG A 38 -14.94 14.58 12.70
CA ARG A 38 -14.51 14.57 14.12
C ARG A 38 -13.43 15.59 14.42
N ILE A 39 -12.42 15.71 13.56
CA ILE A 39 -11.37 16.74 13.69
C ILE A 39 -12.01 18.14 13.67
N ARG A 40 -12.88 18.41 12.69
CA ARG A 40 -13.56 19.72 12.57
C ARG A 40 -14.45 20.06 13.75
N ARG A 41 -15.12 19.08 14.36
CA ARG A 41 -16.00 19.29 15.53
C ARG A 41 -15.23 19.50 16.84
N HIS A 42 -14.01 18.98 16.94
CA HIS A 42 -13.19 19.03 18.15
C HIS A 42 -11.73 19.40 17.82
N PRO A 43 -11.49 20.60 17.27
CA PRO A 43 -10.16 21.00 16.81
C PRO A 43 -9.16 21.18 17.97
N ASP A 44 -9.64 21.38 19.18
CA ASP A 44 -8.85 21.44 20.42
C ASP A 44 -8.37 20.07 20.89
N ARG A 45 -9.05 18.99 20.48
CA ARG A 45 -8.78 17.61 20.92
C ARG A 45 -7.89 16.85 19.97
N TYR A 46 -7.90 17.19 18.68
CA TYR A 46 -7.21 16.43 17.64
C TYR A 46 -6.17 17.27 16.92
N VAL A 47 -5.07 16.64 16.55
CA VAL A 47 -4.17 17.19 15.53
C VAL A 47 -4.94 17.24 14.21
N ASP A 48 -4.85 18.35 13.47
CA ASP A 48 -5.47 18.51 12.15
C ASP A 48 -4.73 17.71 11.07
N HIS A 49 -4.66 16.41 11.27
CA HIS A 49 -4.00 15.45 10.41
C HIS A 49 -4.63 14.07 10.60
N LEU A 50 -5.09 13.48 9.51
CA LEU A 50 -5.60 12.12 9.46
C LEU A 50 -4.51 11.19 8.91
N TYR A 51 -3.81 10.53 9.81
CA TYR A 51 -2.71 9.65 9.42
C TYR A 51 -3.25 8.39 8.72
N GLY A 52 -2.65 8.06 7.59
CA GLY A 52 -3.04 6.98 6.69
C GLY A 52 -3.91 7.42 5.51
N GLU A 53 -4.28 8.71 5.42
CA GLU A 53 -5.10 9.23 4.32
C GLU A 53 -4.32 9.33 3.01
N HIS A 54 -3.07 9.80 3.07
CA HIS A 54 -2.21 10.04 1.91
C HIS A 54 -0.87 9.30 1.99
N GLU A 55 -0.43 8.97 3.20
CA GLU A 55 0.82 8.30 3.49
C GLU A 55 0.93 7.01 2.66
N VAL A 56 2.06 6.86 1.98
CA VAL A 56 2.40 5.74 1.09
C VAL A 56 1.34 5.43 0.03
N GLY A 57 0.65 6.45 -0.47
CA GLY A 57 -0.44 6.29 -1.45
C GLY A 57 -1.81 6.08 -0.83
N GLY A 58 -1.93 6.31 0.48
CA GLY A 58 -3.12 6.05 1.27
C GLY A 58 -3.18 4.60 1.75
N THR A 59 -3.70 4.41 2.96
CA THR A 59 -3.77 3.11 3.60
C THR A 59 -5.20 2.71 3.96
N SER A 60 -5.38 1.46 4.34
CA SER A 60 -6.66 0.93 4.86
C SER A 60 -6.84 1.14 6.37
N TRP A 61 -5.88 1.78 7.03
CA TRP A 61 -5.91 2.06 8.47
C TRP A 61 -5.77 3.57 8.69
N LEU A 62 -6.74 4.16 9.36
CA LEU A 62 -6.78 5.60 9.59
C LEU A 62 -6.67 5.87 11.08
N TYR A 63 -5.84 6.83 11.47
CA TYR A 63 -5.60 7.17 12.86
C TYR A 63 -5.90 8.65 13.15
N LEU A 64 -6.57 8.87 14.28
CA LEU A 64 -6.74 10.18 14.88
C LEU A 64 -5.92 10.23 16.17
N SER A 65 -5.26 11.36 16.41
CA SER A 65 -4.47 11.58 17.61
C SER A 65 -4.70 12.97 18.17
N GLY A 66 -4.67 13.10 19.49
CA GLY A 66 -4.63 14.41 20.17
C GLY A 66 -3.23 14.96 20.40
N VAL A 67 -2.20 14.19 20.07
CA VAL A 67 -0.79 14.59 20.14
C VAL A 67 -0.11 14.38 18.78
N PRO A 68 0.98 15.10 18.48
CA PRO A 68 1.72 14.88 17.25
C PRO A 68 2.12 13.41 17.07
N PHE A 69 1.92 12.85 15.88
CA PHE A 69 2.14 11.43 15.58
C PHE A 69 3.58 10.97 15.86
N ALA A 70 4.57 11.85 15.75
CA ALA A 70 5.96 11.57 16.14
C ALA A 70 6.12 11.19 17.62
N ARG A 71 5.22 11.62 18.53
CA ARG A 71 5.22 11.20 19.94
C ARG A 71 4.62 9.82 20.16
N LEU A 72 3.93 9.27 19.17
CA LEU A 72 3.37 7.93 19.17
C LEU A 72 4.29 6.93 18.45
N ASP A 73 5.52 7.35 18.10
CA ASP A 73 6.48 6.59 17.29
C ASP A 73 5.97 6.25 15.87
N PHE A 74 5.05 7.07 15.33
CA PHE A 74 4.63 6.96 13.95
C PHE A 74 5.68 7.64 13.04
N PRO A 75 6.06 7.01 11.91
CA PRO A 75 6.93 7.65 10.92
C PRO A 75 6.31 8.93 10.39
N SER A 76 6.99 10.06 10.53
CA SER A 76 6.50 11.37 10.08
C SER A 76 7.00 11.77 8.69
N ASP A 77 8.02 11.10 8.17
CA ASP A 77 8.63 11.36 6.86
C ASP A 77 8.25 10.26 5.87
N LEU A 78 6.97 10.19 5.54
CA LEU A 78 6.43 9.26 4.56
C LEU A 78 6.02 10.00 3.29
N PRO A 79 6.32 9.45 2.09
CA PRO A 79 5.85 10.05 0.85
C PRO A 79 4.35 9.83 0.66
N ASP A 80 3.68 10.75 -0.03
CA ASP A 80 2.26 10.59 -0.41
C ASP A 80 2.04 9.57 -1.53
N LYS A 81 3.11 9.16 -2.20
CA LYS A 81 3.05 8.20 -3.32
C LYS A 81 3.26 6.77 -2.84
N PRO A 82 2.63 5.77 -3.49
CA PRO A 82 2.91 4.37 -3.21
C PRO A 82 4.39 4.06 -3.38
N LEU A 83 4.97 3.34 -2.40
CA LEU A 83 6.39 2.94 -2.47
C LEU A 83 6.70 2.07 -3.70
N VAL A 84 5.72 1.32 -4.20
CA VAL A 84 5.85 0.51 -5.43
C VAL A 84 6.13 1.38 -6.66
N GLU A 85 5.72 2.64 -6.67
CA GLU A 85 6.02 3.55 -7.78
C GLU A 85 7.53 3.75 -7.96
N GLN A 86 8.30 3.68 -6.86
CA GLN A 86 9.77 3.82 -6.90
C GLN A 86 10.45 2.64 -7.60
N THR A 87 9.87 1.43 -7.53
CA THR A 87 10.44 0.21 -8.13
C THR A 87 9.79 -0.18 -9.45
N LYS A 88 8.64 0.43 -9.79
CA LYS A 88 7.86 0.13 -11.00
C LYS A 88 8.68 0.26 -12.28
N GLY A 89 9.53 1.28 -12.39
CA GLY A 89 10.38 1.49 -13.57
C GLY A 89 11.29 0.28 -13.83
N PHE A 90 12.03 -0.15 -12.82
CA PHE A 90 12.91 -1.32 -12.91
C PHE A 90 12.14 -2.62 -13.18
N LEU A 91 11.08 -2.88 -12.40
CA LEU A 91 10.29 -4.10 -12.52
C LEU A 91 9.59 -4.22 -13.89
N SER A 92 9.22 -3.09 -14.50
CA SER A 92 8.60 -3.08 -15.83
C SER A 92 9.54 -3.50 -16.96
N ALA A 93 10.86 -3.36 -16.78
CA ALA A 93 11.87 -3.76 -17.76
C ALA A 93 12.20 -5.26 -17.69
N VAL A 94 11.95 -5.92 -16.56
CA VAL A 94 12.33 -7.33 -16.34
C VAL A 94 11.73 -8.28 -17.38
N PRO A 95 10.41 -8.23 -17.71
CA PRO A 95 9.84 -9.11 -18.74
C PRO A 95 10.48 -8.93 -20.11
N LEU A 96 10.84 -7.69 -20.47
CA LEU A 96 11.47 -7.39 -21.75
C LEU A 96 12.84 -8.05 -21.85
N VAL A 97 13.66 -7.92 -20.80
CA VAL A 97 14.99 -8.54 -20.74
C VAL A 97 14.88 -10.08 -20.78
N LEU A 98 13.94 -10.65 -20.03
CA LEU A 98 13.72 -12.10 -19.99
C LEU A 98 13.23 -12.69 -21.31
N VAL A 99 12.60 -11.91 -22.19
CA VAL A 99 12.19 -12.36 -23.53
C VAL A 99 13.29 -12.13 -24.57
N LEU A 100 13.88 -10.93 -24.58
CA LEU A 100 14.85 -10.55 -25.61
C LEU A 100 16.16 -11.33 -25.50
N TRP A 101 16.71 -11.52 -24.30
CA TRP A 101 18.00 -12.19 -24.14
C TRP A 101 17.98 -13.66 -24.59
N PRO A 102 17.03 -14.51 -24.17
CA PRO A 102 16.94 -15.89 -24.66
C PRO A 102 16.69 -15.97 -26.17
N ALA A 103 15.88 -15.06 -26.73
CA ALA A 103 15.64 -15.01 -28.17
C ALA A 103 16.93 -14.69 -28.95
N VAL A 104 17.68 -13.68 -28.52
CA VAL A 104 18.96 -13.28 -29.13
C VAL A 104 20.01 -14.38 -28.97
N LEU A 105 20.17 -14.96 -27.77
CA LEU A 105 21.13 -16.02 -27.52
C LEU A 105 20.77 -17.31 -28.27
N GLY A 106 19.47 -17.66 -28.34
CA GLY A 106 18.99 -18.79 -29.12
C GLY A 106 19.24 -18.63 -30.63
N MET A 107 19.01 -17.41 -31.17
CA MET A 107 19.30 -17.10 -32.57
C MET A 107 20.81 -17.16 -32.87
N ALA A 108 21.64 -16.61 -32.00
CA ALA A 108 23.10 -16.67 -32.13
C ALA A 108 23.63 -18.11 -32.06
N TYR A 109 23.09 -18.93 -31.15
CA TYR A 109 23.44 -20.34 -31.03
C TYR A 109 23.07 -21.13 -32.30
N ALA A 110 21.87 -20.93 -32.83
CA ALA A 110 21.44 -21.58 -34.08
C ALA A 110 22.31 -21.17 -35.28
N ALA A 111 22.66 -19.88 -35.39
CA ALA A 111 23.51 -19.37 -36.47
C ALA A 111 24.94 -19.92 -36.42
N ASN A 112 25.51 -20.09 -35.22
CA ASN A 112 26.84 -20.69 -35.05
C ASN A 112 26.84 -22.20 -35.36
N ARG A 113 25.80 -22.94 -34.97
CA ARG A 113 25.69 -24.36 -35.31
C ARG A 113 25.61 -24.61 -36.82
N ASN A 114 24.84 -23.81 -37.56
CA ASN A 114 24.75 -23.96 -39.02
C ASN A 114 26.11 -23.73 -39.71
N LYS A 115 26.99 -22.89 -39.15
CA LYS A 115 28.34 -22.69 -39.70
C LYS A 115 29.31 -23.84 -39.41
N GLU A 116 29.05 -24.64 -38.38
CA GLU A 116 29.84 -25.84 -38.08
C GLU A 116 29.44 -27.02 -38.97
N ASP A 117 28.15 -27.16 -39.32
CA ASP A 117 27.67 -28.22 -40.24
C ASP A 117 28.10 -27.99 -41.71
N ASP A 118 28.36 -26.74 -42.12
CA ASP A 118 28.79 -26.38 -43.48
C ASP A 118 30.33 -26.44 -43.70
N ARG A 119 31.12 -26.81 -42.69
CA ARG A 119 32.60 -26.85 -42.73
C ARG A 119 33.15 -28.26 -42.73
#